data_AF-A0A938D5F9-F1
#
_entry.id   AF-A0A938D5F9-F1
#
_cell.length_a   1.000
_cell.length_b   1.000
_cell.length_c   1.000
_cell.angle_alpha   90.00
_cell.angle_beta   90.00
_cell.angle_gamma   90.00
#
_symmetry.space_group_name_H-M   'P 1'
#
loop_
_entity.id
_entity.type
_entity.pdbx_description
1 polymer ?
#
loop_
_entity_poly.entity_id
_entity_poly.type
_entity_poly.pdbx_seq_one_letter_code
_entity_poly.pdbx_strand_id
1 'polypeptide(L)'
;MLALDAKALLSGALIVAIAEIGKRLPTVGALVASLPLVSVLGMILLWHGRPDAENMARHAEATFWYVLPSLPMFLLIPAMLRGGVSFWIALPAVCALTVALYLMMAYFGRHFGIPL
;
A
#
# COMPACT_ATOMS: atom_id res chain seq x y z
N MET A 1 -19.45 -9.04 15.16
CA MET A 1 -19.68 -7.65 14.75
C MET A 1 -18.75 -6.71 15.50
N LEU A 2 -18.79 -6.65 16.84
CA LEU A 2 -17.86 -5.85 17.69
C LEU A 2 -16.36 -5.94 17.33
N ALA A 3 -15.85 -7.12 16.99
CA ALA A 3 -14.44 -7.29 16.61
C ALA A 3 -14.07 -6.73 15.22
N LEU A 4 -15.03 -6.62 14.30
CA LEU A 4 -14.83 -5.98 13.00
C LEU A 4 -14.84 -4.45 13.16
N ASP A 5 -15.76 -3.94 13.98
CA ASP A 5 -15.91 -2.52 14.26
C ASP A 5 -14.64 -1.95 14.92
N ALA A 6 -14.06 -2.69 15.89
CA ALA A 6 -12.80 -2.33 16.53
C ALA A 6 -11.61 -2.28 15.53
N LYS A 7 -11.53 -3.23 14.60
CA LYS A 7 -10.47 -3.26 13.56
C LYS A 7 -10.63 -2.11 12.56
N ALA A 8 -11.87 -1.77 12.20
CA ALA A 8 -12.17 -0.65 11.33
C ALA A 8 -11.80 0.69 12.00
N LEU A 9 -12.16 0.88 13.27
CA LEU A 9 -11.80 2.07 14.05
C LEU A 9 -10.29 2.24 14.17
N LEU A 10 -9.56 1.15 14.45
CA LEU A 10 -8.10 1.19 14.51
C LEU A 10 -7.48 1.60 13.17
N SER A 11 -8.00 1.06 12.07
CA SER A 11 -7.52 1.39 10.71
C SER A 11 -7.80 2.85 10.35
N GLY A 12 -9.00 3.35 10.66
CA GLY A 12 -9.35 4.76 10.47
C GLY A 12 -8.50 5.70 11.33
N ALA A 13 -8.27 5.35 12.60
CA ALA A 13 -7.40 6.11 13.51
C ALA A 13 -5.96 6.20 12.98
N LEU A 14 -5.44 5.11 12.40
CA LEU A 14 -4.13 5.09 11.77
C LEU A 14 -4.05 6.06 10.59
N ILE A 15 -5.06 6.04 9.70
CA ILE A 15 -5.11 6.94 8.53
C ILE A 15 -5.11 8.42 8.98
N VAL A 16 -5.94 8.74 9.98
CA VAL A 16 -6.01 10.10 10.53
C VAL A 16 -4.68 10.51 11.17
N ALA A 17 -4.05 9.62 11.93
CA ALA A 17 -2.76 9.88 12.55
C ALA A 17 -1.67 10.18 11.51
N ILE A 18 -1.59 9.40 10.43
CA ILE A 18 -0.64 9.61 9.33
C ILE A 18 -0.89 10.98 8.67
N ALA A 19 -2.14 11.32 8.39
CA ALA A 19 -2.50 12.60 7.79
C ALA A 19 -2.14 13.80 8.67
N GLU A 20 -2.39 13.72 9.98
CA GLU A 20 -2.05 14.79 10.93
C GLU A 20 -0.54 14.96 11.15
N ILE A 21 0.22 13.86 11.20
CA ILE A 21 1.69 13.91 11.26
C ILE A 21 2.24 14.58 10.01
N GLY A 22 1.74 14.22 8.82
CA GLY A 22 2.16 14.81 7.55
C GLY A 22 1.91 16.31 7.44
N LYS A 23 0.81 16.82 8.04
CA LYS A 23 0.53 18.27 8.09
C LYS A 23 1.56 19.04 8.93
N ARG A 24 2.01 18.48 10.05
CA ARG A 24 2.93 19.15 10.98
C ARG A 24 4.40 18.95 10.61
N LEU A 25 4.76 17.75 10.14
CA LEU A 25 6.13 17.33 9.85
C LEU A 25 6.17 16.52 8.55
N PRO A 26 6.23 17.17 7.36
CA PRO A 26 6.15 16.47 6.07
C PRO A 26 7.18 15.36 5.89
N THR A 27 8.43 15.56 6.33
CA THR A 27 9.51 14.55 6.24
C THR A 27 9.23 13.33 7.12
N VAL A 28 8.75 13.54 8.34
CA VAL A 28 8.36 12.45 9.24
C VAL A 28 7.09 11.77 8.74
N GLY A 29 6.14 12.54 8.19
CA GLY A 29 4.96 12.02 7.53
C GLY A 29 5.32 11.10 6.35
N ALA A 30 6.32 11.46 5.54
CA ALA A 30 6.81 10.63 4.45
C ALA A 30 7.48 9.34 4.97
N LEU A 31 8.25 9.41 6.06
CA LEU A 31 8.83 8.23 6.72
C LEU A 31 7.74 7.30 7.27
N VAL A 32 6.74 7.87 7.94
CA VAL A 32 5.63 7.09 8.52
C VAL A 32 4.75 6.50 7.42
N ALA A 33 4.55 7.23 6.31
CA ALA A 33 3.80 6.75 5.16
C ALA A 33 4.57 5.68 4.35
N SER A 34 5.91 5.69 4.38
CA SER A 34 6.72 4.65 3.73
C SER A 34 6.79 3.36 4.53
N LEU A 35 6.54 3.42 5.85
CA LEU A 35 6.35 2.22 6.67
C LEU A 35 5.06 1.51 6.23
N PRO A 36 5.11 0.20 5.92
CA PRO A 36 3.94 -0.56 5.50
C PRO A 36 3.07 -0.92 6.73
N LEU A 37 2.67 0.07 7.53
CA LEU A 37 1.96 -0.10 8.80
C LEU A 37 0.65 -0.88 8.60
N VAL A 38 -0.05 -0.63 7.50
CA VAL A 38 -1.25 -1.37 7.12
C VAL A 38 -0.94 -2.84 6.88
N SER A 39 0.13 -3.16 6.15
CA SER A 39 0.55 -4.55 5.91
C SER A 39 1.01 -5.22 7.20
N VAL A 40 1.76 -4.54 8.06
CA VAL A 40 2.20 -5.08 9.36
C VAL A 40 1.00 -5.39 10.25
N LEU A 41 0.03 -4.48 10.34
CA LEU A 41 -1.21 -4.74 11.07
C LEU A 41 -1.99 -5.92 10.46
N GLY A 42 -2.07 -5.99 9.14
CA GLY A 42 -2.66 -7.12 8.43
C GLY A 42 -2.01 -8.46 8.78
N MET A 43 -0.68 -8.52 8.79
CA MET A 43 0.10 -9.70 9.17
C MET A 43 -0.12 -10.09 10.64
N ILE A 44 -0.14 -9.13 11.57
CA ILE A 44 -0.42 -9.39 13.00
C ILE A 44 -1.82 -9.97 13.19
N LEU A 45 -2.82 -9.42 12.47
CA LEU A 45 -4.20 -9.89 12.54
C LEU A 45 -4.37 -11.26 11.91
N LEU A 46 -3.70 -11.52 10.77
CA LEU A 46 -3.69 -12.81 10.09
C LEU A 46 -3.04 -13.88 10.97
N TRP A 47 -1.90 -13.56 11.59
CA TRP A 47 -1.20 -14.44 12.52
C TRP A 47 -2.05 -14.82 13.74
N HIS A 48 -2.73 -13.83 14.34
CA HIS A 48 -3.65 -14.09 15.46
C HIS A 48 -4.85 -14.97 15.07
N GLY A 49 -5.34 -14.84 13.83
CA GLY A 49 -6.44 -15.67 13.35
C GLY A 49 -6.02 -17.10 13.04
N ARG A 50 -4.85 -17.27 12.40
CA ARG A 50 -4.27 -18.56 12.05
C ARG A 50 -2.74 -18.45 11.97
N PRO A 51 -2.00 -18.91 12.99
CA PRO A 51 -0.54 -18.84 12.99
C PRO A 51 0.04 -19.93 12.07
N ASP A 52 0.15 -19.59 10.78
CA ASP A 52 0.72 -20.44 9.73
C ASP A 52 1.92 -19.70 9.11
N ALA A 53 3.13 -20.19 9.41
CA ALA A 53 4.38 -19.56 8.99
C ALA A 53 4.56 -19.57 7.47
N GLU A 54 4.17 -20.63 6.81
CA GLU A 54 4.30 -20.79 5.36
C GLU A 54 3.33 -19.86 4.63
N ASN A 55 2.09 -19.76 5.10
CA ASN A 55 1.13 -18.79 4.58
C ASN A 55 1.62 -17.35 4.79
N MET A 56 2.17 -17.04 5.97
CA MET A 56 2.72 -15.72 6.26
C MET A 56 3.90 -15.38 5.35
N ALA A 57 4.81 -16.33 5.11
CA ALA A 57 5.95 -16.15 4.20
C ALA A 57 5.48 -15.84 2.77
N ARG A 58 4.55 -16.62 2.23
CA ARG A 58 3.97 -16.35 0.89
C ARG A 58 3.26 -15.01 0.83
N HIS A 59 2.52 -14.63 1.87
CA HIS A 59 1.84 -13.33 1.90
C HIS A 59 2.84 -12.17 1.92
N ALA A 60 3.93 -12.29 2.67
CA ALA A 60 5.01 -11.31 2.70
C ALA A 60 5.74 -11.23 1.35
N GLU A 61 6.06 -12.37 0.72
CA GLU A 61 6.68 -12.42 -0.61
C GLU A 61 5.79 -11.80 -1.68
N ALA A 62 4.50 -12.15 -1.71
CA ALA A 62 3.55 -11.56 -2.64
C ALA A 62 3.46 -10.04 -2.44
N THR A 63 3.39 -9.58 -1.18
CA THR A 63 3.38 -8.14 -0.86
C THR A 63 4.62 -7.43 -1.40
N PHE A 64 5.81 -8.04 -1.26
CA PHE A 64 7.05 -7.51 -1.82
C PHE A 64 6.96 -7.32 -3.34
N TRP A 65 6.45 -8.32 -4.06
CA TRP A 65 6.28 -8.22 -5.51
C TRP A 65 5.26 -7.17 -5.93
N TYR A 66 4.18 -6.96 -5.16
CA TYR A 66 3.19 -5.92 -5.45
C TYR A 66 3.67 -4.51 -5.09
N VAL A 67 4.64 -4.35 -4.19
CA VAL A 67 5.23 -3.03 -3.89
C VAL A 67 5.98 -2.48 -5.11
N LEU A 68 6.75 -3.30 -5.82
CA LEU A 68 7.55 -2.89 -6.99
C LEU A 68 6.73 -2.11 -8.04
N PRO A 69 5.60 -2.62 -8.57
CA PRO A 69 4.79 -1.91 -9.56
C PRO A 69 4.06 -0.70 -8.98
N SER A 70 3.99 -0.52 -7.66
CA SER A 70 3.43 0.69 -7.03
C SER A 70 4.44 1.84 -6.88
N LEU A 71 5.74 1.56 -6.94
CA LEU A 71 6.78 2.59 -6.78
C LEU A 71 6.69 3.74 -7.80
N PRO A 72 6.39 3.50 -9.10
CA PRO A 72 6.28 4.57 -10.09
C PRO A 72 5.25 5.64 -9.73
N MET A 73 4.17 5.29 -9.02
CA MET A 73 3.14 6.24 -8.57
C MET A 73 3.71 7.34 -7.68
N PHE A 74 4.67 7.02 -6.80
CA PHE A 74 5.31 7.99 -5.90
C PHE A 74 6.16 9.03 -6.63
N LEU A 75 6.63 8.71 -7.84
CA LEU A 75 7.37 9.65 -8.71
C LEU A 75 6.45 10.37 -9.71
N LEU A 76 5.41 9.68 -10.20
CA LEU A 76 4.52 10.22 -11.21
C LEU A 76 3.61 11.33 -10.65
N ILE A 77 3.05 11.16 -9.45
CA ILE A 77 2.23 12.20 -8.80
C ILE A 77 2.99 13.53 -8.69
N PRO A 78 4.18 13.61 -8.07
CA PRO A 78 4.89 14.88 -7.98
C PRO A 78 5.31 15.42 -9.34
N ALA A 79 5.63 14.57 -10.32
CA ALA A 79 5.93 15.01 -11.68
C ALA A 79 4.71 15.67 -12.36
N MET A 80 3.52 15.05 -12.27
CA MET A 80 2.27 15.61 -12.82
C MET A 80 1.87 16.91 -12.14
N LEU A 81 1.95 16.96 -10.80
CA LEU A 81 1.62 18.17 -10.03
C LEU A 81 2.57 19.33 -10.35
N ARG A 82 3.88 19.06 -10.48
CA ARG A 82 4.88 20.06 -10.88
C ARG A 82 4.73 20.49 -12.35
N GLY A 83 4.19 19.62 -13.19
CA GLY A 83 3.83 19.90 -14.58
C GLY A 83 2.52 20.69 -14.76
N GLY A 84 1.86 21.09 -13.67
CA GLY A 84 0.63 21.89 -13.71
C GLY A 84 -0.66 21.09 -13.86
N VAL A 85 -0.59 19.75 -13.80
CA VAL A 85 -1.80 18.91 -13.80
C VAL A 85 -2.50 19.03 -12.44
N SER A 86 -3.82 19.17 -12.45
CA SER A 86 -4.59 19.26 -11.20
C SER A 86 -4.55 17.95 -10.42
N PHE A 87 -4.55 18.04 -9.08
CA PHE A 87 -4.53 16.87 -8.19
C PHE A 87 -5.66 15.88 -8.49
N TRP A 88 -6.87 16.39 -8.77
CA TRP A 88 -8.05 15.57 -9.05
C TRP A 88 -7.97 14.79 -10.38
N ILE A 89 -7.11 15.21 -11.32
CA ILE A 89 -6.83 14.46 -12.54
C ILE A 89 -5.63 13.54 -12.34
N ALA A 90 -4.58 14.02 -11.66
CA ALA A 90 -3.38 13.24 -11.40
C ALA A 90 -3.65 11.99 -10.57
N LEU A 91 -4.52 12.08 -9.54
CA LEU A 91 -4.86 10.96 -8.67
C LEU A 91 -5.45 9.75 -9.43
N PRO A 92 -6.59 9.87 -10.15
CA PRO A 92 -7.15 8.74 -10.89
C PRO A 92 -6.22 8.25 -12.01
N ALA A 93 -5.47 9.13 -12.67
CA ALA A 93 -4.52 8.73 -13.71
C ALA A 93 -3.42 7.82 -13.15
N VAL A 94 -2.86 8.17 -11.99
CA VAL A 94 -1.82 7.37 -11.35
C VAL A 94 -2.40 6.08 -10.76
N CYS A 95 -3.61 6.11 -10.20
CA CYS A 95 -4.31 4.89 -9.78
C CYS A 95 -4.52 3.92 -10.96
N ALA A 96 -4.97 4.42 -12.12
CA ALA A 96 -5.16 3.60 -13.32
C ALA A 96 -3.84 2.99 -13.81
N LEU A 97 -2.75 3.77 -13.78
CA LEU A 97 -1.42 3.25 -14.10
C LEU A 97 -0.99 2.14 -13.14
N THR A 98 -1.13 2.33 -11.83
CA THR A 98 -0.76 1.31 -10.84
C THR A 98 -1.55 0.02 -11.05
N VAL A 99 -2.85 0.11 -11.33
CA VAL A 99 -3.68 -1.07 -11.67
C VAL A 99 -3.16 -1.77 -12.92
N ALA A 100 -2.83 -1.02 -13.98
CA ALA A 100 -2.25 -1.59 -15.20
C ALA A 100 -0.91 -2.30 -14.92
N LEU A 101 -0.04 -1.70 -14.10
CA LEU A 101 1.23 -2.30 -13.70
C LEU A 101 1.04 -3.56 -12.84
N TYR A 102 0.04 -3.58 -11.96
CA TYR A 102 -0.31 -4.78 -11.18
C TYR A 102 -0.79 -5.91 -12.08
N LEU A 103 -1.67 -5.62 -13.04
CA LEU A 103 -2.13 -6.61 -14.01
C LEU A 103 -0.98 -7.14 -14.87
N MET A 104 -0.06 -6.26 -15.27
CA MET A 104 1.14 -6.62 -16.01
C MET A 104 2.05 -7.53 -15.17
N MET A 105 2.30 -7.18 -13.90
CA MET A 105 3.06 -8.02 -12.97
C MET A 105 2.42 -9.38 -12.76
N ALA A 106 1.10 -9.44 -12.56
CA ALA A 106 0.36 -10.69 -12.41
C ALA A 106 0.43 -11.56 -13.67
N TYR A 107 0.36 -10.95 -14.86
CA TYR A 107 0.47 -11.66 -16.12
C TYR A 107 1.87 -12.24 -16.33
N PHE A 108 2.92 -11.43 -16.19
CA PHE A 108 4.30 -11.88 -16.41
C PHE A 108 4.83 -12.76 -15.28
N GLY A 109 4.50 -12.47 -14.03
CA GLY A 109 4.99 -13.24 -12.89
C GLY A 109 4.53 -14.69 -12.90
N ARG A 110 3.33 -14.97 -13.46
CA ARG A 110 2.90 -16.36 -13.73
C ARG A 110 3.80 -17.08 -14.73
N HIS A 111 4.41 -16.36 -15.68
CA HIS A 111 5.33 -16.93 -16.66
C HIS A 111 6.74 -17.15 -16.10
N PHE A 112 7.16 -16.33 -15.13
CA PHE A 112 8.48 -16.42 -14.49
C PHE A 112 8.49 -17.25 -13.19
N GLY A 113 7.37 -17.89 -12.83
CA GLY A 113 7.26 -18.72 -11.61
C GLY A 113 7.26 -17.91 -10.30
N ILE A 114 6.90 -16.62 -10.36
CA ILE A 114 6.79 -15.77 -9.19
C ILE A 114 5.54 -16.18 -8.39
N PRO A 115 5.63 -16.41 -7.07
CA PRO A 115 4.47 -16.70 -6.23
C PRO A 115 3.62 -15.42 -6.06
N LEU A 116 2.66 -15.22 -6.98
CA LEU A 116 1.73 -14.09 -7.01
C LEU A 116 0.27 -14.50 -6.78
#